data_AF-A0A0D2BW80-F1
#
_entry.id   AF-A0A0D2BW80-F1
#
_cell.length_a   1.000
_cell.length_b   1.000
_cell.length_c   1.000
_cell.angle_alpha   90.00
_cell.angle_beta   90.00
_cell.angle_gamma   90.00
#
_symmetry.space_group_name_H-M   'P 1'
#
loop_
_entity.id
_entity.type
_entity.pdbx_description
1 polymer ?
#
loop_
_entity_poly.entity_id
_entity_poly.type
_entity_poly.pdbx_seq_one_letter_code
_entity_poly.pdbx_strand_id
1 'polypeptide(L)'
;MYARSPAQMDVLGKRKREVAVVTRHRERTSDDKPTPAAAPDVDRDVFRKYFESTFEPLSESHTATPSLSDEEEDEDDGIESAQEESSWEGLSDVENRDANVEIVEHRALLEEREDAEFQRQQYKTFMSTKPPKEVEQAASKTSDRGADDEDAFEAQNLKHDLDLQRLLKESHLLEQAKSSPAPGTQRHKAVDMRMQSLGSKDSLFHQEKMPLSHRKGILAKATSREAVRRKEAKENGIILEKPSGKARSTVRRERGVDVPAVGRFRGGTLKLSRTDILDIQGPGRGGGKKGRR
;
A
#
# COMPACT_ATOMS: atom_id res chain seq x y z
N MET A 1 -37.06 -3.48 56.50
CA MET A 1 -38.25 -2.61 56.42
C MET A 1 -38.01 -1.57 55.32
N TYR A 2 -38.97 -1.45 54.39
CA TYR A 2 -39.14 -0.46 53.30
C TYR A 2 -38.04 -0.45 52.22
N ALA A 3 -38.20 -1.03 51.03
CA ALA A 3 -39.21 -0.88 49.96
C ALA A 3 -39.25 0.52 49.32
N ARG A 4 -38.72 0.65 48.09
CA ARG A 4 -39.32 1.45 47.01
C ARG A 4 -38.79 1.07 45.63
N SER A 5 -39.70 1.24 44.69
CA SER A 5 -39.93 0.67 43.35
C SER A 5 -39.07 1.23 42.21
N PRO A 6 -39.10 0.58 41.02
CA PRO A 6 -38.24 0.87 39.88
C PRO A 6 -38.69 2.09 39.07
N ALA A 7 -37.73 2.83 38.50
CA ALA A 7 -37.99 3.91 37.55
C ALA A 7 -38.23 3.35 36.15
N GLN A 8 -39.20 3.96 35.48
CA GLN A 8 -39.88 3.55 34.26
C GLN A 8 -38.98 3.38 33.04
N MET A 9 -39.29 2.35 32.25
CA MET A 9 -38.89 2.25 30.85
C MET A 9 -39.81 3.10 29.99
N ASP A 10 -39.29 4.21 29.48
CA ASP A 10 -39.93 4.95 28.39
C ASP A 10 -39.52 4.34 27.04
N VAL A 11 -40.43 3.57 26.46
CA VAL A 11 -40.32 3.02 25.11
C VAL A 11 -40.57 4.16 24.12
N LEU A 12 -39.50 4.80 23.64
CA LEU A 12 -39.59 5.83 22.60
C LEU A 12 -40.02 5.20 21.26
N GLY A 13 -41.23 5.58 20.87
CA GLY A 13 -41.98 5.07 19.72
C GLY A 13 -41.25 5.19 18.38
N LYS A 14 -41.42 4.13 17.59
CA LYS A 14 -41.05 4.02 16.18
C LYS A 14 -41.78 5.11 15.38
N ARG A 15 -41.11 6.18 14.99
CA ARG A 15 -41.63 7.09 13.95
C ARG A 15 -41.15 6.61 12.59
N LYS A 16 -42.09 6.18 11.75
CA LYS A 16 -41.90 5.98 10.30
C LYS A 16 -41.52 7.33 9.70
N ARG A 17 -40.38 7.44 9.01
CA ARG A 17 -40.12 8.58 8.11
C ARG A 17 -40.66 8.19 6.74
N GLU A 18 -41.63 8.96 6.25
CA GLU A 18 -42.03 8.92 4.85
C GLU A 18 -40.90 9.53 4.01
N VAL A 19 -40.44 8.79 3.00
CA VAL A 19 -39.40 9.22 2.07
C VAL A 19 -40.09 10.01 0.96
N ALA A 20 -39.96 11.34 1.00
CA ALA A 20 -40.35 12.19 -0.12
C ALA A 20 -39.33 12.04 -1.25
N VAL A 21 -39.69 11.31 -2.30
CA VAL A 21 -38.92 11.22 -3.55
C VAL A 21 -39.15 12.50 -4.35
N VAL A 22 -38.14 13.38 -4.38
CA VAL A 22 -38.12 14.57 -5.23
C VAL A 22 -37.72 14.15 -6.64
N THR A 23 -38.68 14.08 -7.56
CA THR A 23 -38.40 13.97 -9.00
C THR A 23 -38.02 15.36 -9.52
N ARG A 24 -36.78 15.50 -10.01
CA ARG A 24 -36.36 16.72 -10.73
C ARG A 24 -36.82 16.63 -12.17
N HIS A 25 -37.82 17.42 -12.53
CA HIS A 25 -38.19 17.67 -13.92
C HIS A 25 -37.12 18.58 -14.54
N ARG A 26 -36.40 18.10 -15.57
CA ARG A 26 -35.53 18.95 -16.40
C ARG A 26 -36.36 19.44 -17.58
N GLU A 27 -36.75 20.70 -17.54
CA GLU A 27 -37.23 21.41 -18.73
C GLU A 27 -36.07 21.55 -19.72
N ARG A 28 -36.29 21.06 -20.94
CA ARG A 28 -35.43 21.32 -22.10
C ARG A 28 -35.95 22.59 -22.76
N THR A 29 -35.21 23.68 -22.65
CA THR A 29 -35.38 24.85 -23.50
C THR A 29 -34.41 24.72 -24.67
N SER A 30 -34.97 24.58 -25.88
CA SER A 30 -34.27 24.74 -27.15
C SER A 30 -33.97 26.22 -27.39
N ASP A 31 -32.70 26.59 -27.50
CA ASP A 31 -32.26 27.60 -28.46
C ASP A 31 -30.74 27.56 -28.61
N ASP A 32 -30.32 27.19 -29.82
CA ASP A 32 -28.96 27.23 -30.34
C ASP A 32 -28.51 28.67 -30.58
N LYS A 33 -27.25 28.99 -30.26
CA LYS A 33 -26.25 29.46 -31.24
C LYS A 33 -24.83 29.53 -30.63
N PRO A 34 -23.76 29.45 -31.46
CA PRO A 34 -22.58 28.65 -31.17
C PRO A 34 -21.27 29.47 -31.15
N THR A 35 -20.18 28.83 -30.69
CA THR A 35 -18.75 28.91 -31.16
C THR A 35 -17.78 28.59 -30.00
N PRO A 36 -16.50 28.21 -30.24
CA PRO A 36 -15.99 27.15 -31.12
C PRO A 36 -14.96 26.26 -30.37
N ALA A 37 -15.07 24.92 -30.44
CA ALA A 37 -13.94 24.04 -30.11
C ALA A 37 -14.15 22.66 -30.74
N ALA A 38 -13.35 22.36 -31.75
CA ALA A 38 -13.24 21.04 -32.34
C ALA A 38 -12.73 20.01 -31.31
N ALA A 39 -13.18 18.76 -31.49
CA ALA A 39 -12.63 17.51 -30.97
C ALA A 39 -13.17 16.91 -29.64
N PRO A 40 -14.44 16.47 -29.58
CA PRO A 40 -14.82 15.29 -28.79
C PRO A 40 -14.75 13.98 -29.60
N ASP A 41 -14.71 14.06 -30.93
CA ASP A 41 -14.77 12.87 -31.81
C ASP A 41 -13.39 12.20 -31.95
N VAL A 42 -12.32 13.00 -32.06
CA VAL A 42 -10.94 12.48 -32.20
C VAL A 42 -10.55 11.66 -30.98
N ASP A 43 -10.90 12.11 -29.77
CA ASP A 43 -10.59 11.41 -28.53
C ASP A 43 -11.34 10.07 -28.43
N ARG A 44 -12.62 10.04 -28.84
CA ARG A 44 -13.41 8.81 -28.88
C ARG A 44 -12.86 7.80 -29.89
N ASP A 45 -12.41 8.27 -31.05
CA ASP A 45 -11.80 7.43 -32.08
C ASP A 45 -10.45 6.85 -31.65
N VAL A 46 -9.66 7.61 -30.86
CA VAL A 46 -8.40 7.11 -30.28
C VAL A 46 -8.68 6.00 -29.27
N PHE A 47 -9.65 6.17 -28.38
CA PHE A 47 -10.02 5.11 -27.43
C PHE A 47 -10.59 3.88 -28.12
N ARG A 48 -11.40 4.07 -29.16
CA ARG A 48 -11.95 2.95 -29.95
C ARG A 48 -10.85 2.16 -30.65
N LYS A 49 -9.91 2.83 -31.31
CA LYS A 49 -8.75 2.17 -31.94
C LYS A 49 -7.87 1.44 -30.95
N TYR A 50 -7.63 2.02 -29.78
CA TYR A 50 -6.86 1.36 -28.74
C TYR A 50 -7.59 0.11 -28.23
N PHE A 51 -8.90 0.22 -27.98
CA PHE A 51 -9.73 -0.89 -27.53
C PHE A 51 -9.78 -2.02 -28.56
N GLU A 52 -10.02 -1.72 -29.84
CA GLU A 52 -10.03 -2.68 -30.94
C GLU A 52 -8.65 -3.34 -31.17
N SER A 53 -7.56 -2.64 -30.86
CA SER A 53 -6.21 -3.24 -30.91
C SER A 53 -5.91 -4.19 -29.74
N THR A 54 -6.52 -3.92 -28.58
CA THR A 54 -6.30 -4.71 -27.35
C THR A 54 -7.25 -5.89 -27.21
N PHE A 55 -8.42 -5.81 -27.84
CA PHE A 55 -9.45 -6.83 -27.77
C PHE A 55 -9.83 -7.20 -29.19
N GLU A 56 -9.51 -8.44 -29.60
CA GLU A 56 -10.05 -8.98 -30.83
C GLU A 56 -11.58 -8.96 -30.76
N PRO A 57 -12.26 -8.42 -31.80
CA PRO A 57 -13.71 -8.41 -31.82
C PRO A 57 -14.23 -9.84 -31.80
N LEU A 58 -15.08 -10.15 -30.82
CA LEU A 58 -15.76 -11.44 -30.72
C LEU A 58 -16.55 -11.68 -32.02
N SER A 59 -16.39 -12.86 -32.62
CA SER A 59 -17.13 -13.25 -33.83
C SER A 59 -18.63 -13.13 -33.59
N GLU A 60 -19.29 -12.27 -34.36
CA GLU A 60 -20.73 -12.05 -34.29
C GLU A 60 -21.46 -13.36 -34.64
N SER A 61 -21.99 -14.05 -33.62
CA SER A 61 -23.02 -15.06 -33.85
C SER A 61 -24.31 -14.30 -34.19
N HIS A 62 -24.77 -14.44 -35.43
CA HIS A 62 -26.05 -13.90 -35.90
C HIS A 62 -27.20 -14.52 -35.09
N THR A 63 -27.53 -13.91 -33.95
CA THR A 63 -28.80 -14.16 -33.26
C THR A 63 -29.79 -13.17 -33.82
N ALA A 64 -30.46 -13.62 -34.89
CA ALA A 64 -31.59 -12.94 -35.47
C ALA A 64 -32.70 -12.78 -34.43
N THR A 65 -33.20 -11.56 -34.30
CA THR A 65 -34.42 -11.20 -33.57
C THR A 65 -35.63 -11.89 -34.20
N PRO A 66 -36.45 -12.70 -33.48
CA PRO A 66 -37.63 -13.32 -34.08
C PRO A 66 -38.87 -12.41 -33.93
N SER A 67 -39.45 -12.03 -35.07
CA SER A 67 -40.81 -11.52 -35.21
C SER A 67 -41.75 -12.62 -35.73
N LEU A 68 -42.96 -12.64 -35.16
CA LEU A 68 -44.09 -13.58 -35.31
C LEU A 68 -44.61 -13.79 -36.76
N SER A 69 -44.90 -15.05 -37.15
CA SER A 69 -46.20 -15.53 -37.73
C SER A 69 -46.11 -16.94 -38.37
N ASP A 70 -46.92 -17.87 -37.82
CA ASP A 70 -47.78 -18.94 -38.39
C ASP A 70 -47.32 -20.02 -39.41
N GLU A 71 -47.56 -21.28 -38.96
CA GLU A 71 -48.08 -22.51 -39.64
C GLU A 71 -47.31 -23.13 -40.82
N GLU A 72 -47.19 -24.44 -41.06
CA GLU A 72 -47.29 -25.77 -40.39
C GLU A 72 -46.91 -26.80 -41.50
N GLU A 73 -46.63 -28.05 -41.11
CA GLU A 73 -46.49 -29.28 -41.92
C GLU A 73 -45.27 -29.45 -42.88
N ASP A 74 -44.66 -30.62 -43.07
CA ASP A 74 -44.48 -31.86 -42.29
C ASP A 74 -43.60 -32.81 -43.15
N GLU A 75 -43.06 -33.86 -42.51
CA GLU A 75 -42.46 -35.10 -43.09
C GLU A 75 -41.09 -35.02 -43.81
N ASP A 76 -40.16 -35.97 -43.71
CA ASP A 76 -39.87 -37.14 -42.86
C ASP A 76 -38.48 -37.68 -43.35
N ASP A 77 -37.89 -38.58 -42.57
CA ASP A 77 -36.85 -39.59 -42.86
C ASP A 77 -35.51 -39.49 -42.10
N GLY A 78 -35.45 -40.31 -41.03
CA GLY A 78 -34.40 -41.33 -40.89
C GLY A 78 -33.24 -41.01 -39.93
N ILE A 79 -33.31 -41.34 -38.61
CA ILE A 79 -32.95 -42.66 -38.01
C ILE A 79 -31.43 -42.94 -38.18
N GLU A 80 -30.55 -43.19 -37.20
CA GLU A 80 -30.62 -43.78 -35.86
C GLU A 80 -29.28 -43.52 -35.13
N SER A 81 -29.32 -43.23 -33.82
CA SER A 81 -28.44 -43.86 -32.84
C SER A 81 -29.11 -43.76 -31.48
N ALA A 82 -29.90 -44.79 -31.19
CA ALA A 82 -30.55 -45.02 -29.93
C ALA A 82 -29.54 -45.39 -28.83
N GLN A 83 -30.00 -45.21 -27.58
CA GLN A 83 -29.51 -45.83 -26.33
C GLN A 83 -28.19 -45.22 -25.81
N GLU A 84 -28.08 -44.71 -24.58
CA GLU A 84 -28.73 -45.12 -23.33
C GLU A 84 -28.98 -43.92 -22.40
N GLU A 85 -30.24 -43.80 -22.01
CA GLU A 85 -30.75 -43.19 -20.80
C GLU A 85 -30.17 -43.86 -19.55
N SER A 86 -28.92 -43.54 -19.17
CA SER A 86 -28.39 -43.93 -17.86
C SER A 86 -28.82 -42.91 -16.81
N SER A 87 -30.07 -43.11 -16.38
CA SER A 87 -30.67 -42.52 -15.20
C SER A 87 -29.72 -42.61 -14.02
N TRP A 88 -29.56 -41.49 -13.32
CA TRP A 88 -28.83 -41.37 -12.05
C TRP A 88 -29.32 -42.42 -11.05
N GLU A 89 -28.61 -43.55 -10.99
CA GLU A 89 -28.95 -44.69 -10.13
C GLU A 89 -28.56 -44.37 -8.69
N GLY A 90 -29.55 -44.44 -7.82
CA GLY A 90 -29.45 -44.05 -6.42
C GLY A 90 -28.42 -44.87 -5.66
N LEU A 91 -27.72 -44.18 -4.76
CA LEU A 91 -26.98 -44.77 -3.66
C LEU A 91 -27.95 -45.61 -2.79
N SER A 92 -28.16 -46.87 -3.14
CA SER A 92 -28.74 -47.86 -2.24
C SER A 92 -27.61 -48.52 -1.45
N ASP A 93 -27.44 -48.02 -0.23
CA ASP A 93 -27.29 -48.79 1.00
C ASP A 93 -27.13 -50.31 0.84
N VAL A 94 -25.89 -50.81 0.85
CA VAL A 94 -25.56 -52.02 1.60
C VAL A 94 -24.06 -52.07 1.91
N GLU A 95 -23.76 -51.90 3.19
CA GLU A 95 -22.73 -52.59 3.96
C GLU A 95 -21.74 -53.47 3.16
N ASN A 96 -20.63 -52.88 2.70
CA ASN A 96 -19.38 -53.62 2.53
C ASN A 96 -18.21 -52.72 2.93
N ARG A 97 -17.82 -52.84 4.20
CA ARG A 97 -16.59 -52.27 4.73
C ARG A 97 -15.41 -52.93 3.98
N ASP A 98 -14.43 -52.10 3.66
CA ASP A 98 -13.11 -52.46 3.12
C ASP A 98 -12.99 -52.54 1.57
N ALA A 99 -13.54 -51.56 0.85
CA ALA A 99 -13.03 -51.23 -0.48
C ALA A 99 -11.74 -50.40 -0.33
N ASN A 100 -10.59 -51.07 -0.29
CA ASN A 100 -9.28 -50.43 -0.36
C ASN A 100 -9.16 -49.68 -1.70
N VAL A 101 -9.19 -48.34 -1.63
CA VAL A 101 -8.99 -47.47 -2.79
C VAL A 101 -7.50 -47.42 -3.09
N GLU A 102 -7.08 -47.95 -4.24
CA GLU A 102 -5.70 -47.87 -4.72
C GLU A 102 -5.52 -46.59 -5.54
N ILE A 103 -4.83 -45.61 -4.96
CA ILE A 103 -4.58 -44.30 -5.57
C ILE A 103 -3.17 -44.34 -6.17
N VAL A 104 -3.07 -44.46 -7.49
CA VAL A 104 -1.79 -44.30 -8.21
C VAL A 104 -1.63 -42.83 -8.57
N GLU A 105 -0.92 -42.08 -7.74
CA GLU A 105 -0.48 -40.72 -8.07
C GLU A 105 0.74 -40.79 -8.99
N HIS A 106 0.54 -40.54 -10.29
CA HIS A 106 1.63 -40.12 -11.15
C HIS A 106 1.94 -38.65 -10.87
N ARG A 107 2.75 -38.38 -9.84
CA ARG A 107 3.45 -37.09 -9.74
C ARG A 107 4.50 -37.08 -10.84
N ALA A 108 4.12 -36.62 -12.03
CA ALA A 108 5.10 -36.13 -12.98
C ALA A 108 5.76 -34.93 -12.28
N LEU A 109 6.90 -35.19 -11.64
CA LEU A 109 7.73 -34.14 -11.07
C LEU A 109 8.03 -33.18 -12.23
N LEU A 110 7.59 -31.94 -12.10
CA LEU A 110 7.99 -30.82 -12.96
C LEU A 110 9.48 -30.51 -12.72
N GLU A 111 10.34 -31.51 -12.83
CA GLU A 111 11.79 -31.39 -12.82
C GLU A 111 12.31 -31.16 -14.25
N GLU A 112 11.48 -31.27 -15.30
CA GLU A 112 11.95 -31.22 -16.71
C GLU A 112 12.82 -30.02 -17.10
N ARG A 113 12.64 -28.83 -16.50
CA ARG A 113 13.45 -27.65 -16.82
C ARG A 113 14.79 -27.61 -16.09
N GLU A 114 14.82 -27.96 -14.81
CA GLU A 114 16.07 -28.08 -14.04
C GLU A 114 16.85 -29.31 -14.49
N ASP A 115 16.14 -30.38 -14.83
CA ASP A 115 16.65 -31.59 -15.45
C ASP A 115 17.27 -31.33 -16.81
N ALA A 116 16.71 -30.49 -17.68
CA ALA A 116 17.31 -30.29 -18.99
C ALA A 116 18.72 -29.66 -18.91
N GLU A 117 18.93 -28.72 -17.98
CA GLU A 117 20.24 -28.10 -17.78
C GLU A 117 21.17 -29.01 -16.99
N PHE A 118 20.67 -29.69 -15.96
CA PHE A 118 21.42 -30.67 -15.19
C PHE A 118 21.83 -31.87 -16.04
N GLN A 119 20.94 -32.42 -16.86
CA GLN A 119 21.22 -33.47 -17.85
C GLN A 119 22.22 -32.99 -18.90
N ARG A 120 22.16 -31.74 -19.39
CA ARG A 120 23.19 -31.18 -20.30
C ARG A 120 24.55 -31.09 -19.62
N GLN A 121 24.60 -30.70 -18.36
CA GLN A 121 25.85 -30.61 -17.59
C GLN A 121 26.41 -32.00 -17.24
N GLN A 122 25.55 -32.94 -16.87
CA GLN A 122 25.90 -34.34 -16.62
C GLN A 122 26.35 -35.04 -17.90
N TYR A 123 25.65 -34.84 -19.02
CA TYR A 123 26.01 -35.38 -20.33
C TYR A 123 27.38 -34.87 -20.77
N LYS A 124 27.66 -33.58 -20.60
CA LYS A 124 28.99 -33.01 -20.87
C LYS A 124 30.08 -33.60 -19.97
N THR A 125 29.77 -33.84 -18.71
CA THR A 125 30.72 -34.42 -17.76
C THR A 125 31.01 -35.89 -18.07
N PHE A 126 29.96 -36.66 -18.35
CA PHE A 126 30.01 -38.09 -18.61
C PHE A 126 30.59 -38.44 -20.00
N MET A 127 30.27 -37.66 -21.03
CA MET A 127 30.74 -37.90 -22.40
C MET A 127 32.06 -37.20 -22.74
N SER A 128 32.62 -36.42 -21.81
CA SER A 128 33.98 -35.89 -21.97
C SER A 128 35.01 -36.92 -21.55
N THR A 129 36.18 -36.91 -22.19
CA THR A 129 37.31 -37.82 -21.88
C THR A 129 37.97 -37.57 -20.52
N LYS A 130 37.42 -36.66 -19.70
CA LYS A 130 37.94 -36.30 -18.38
C LYS A 130 37.10 -37.03 -17.32
N PRO A 131 37.72 -37.83 -16.44
CA PRO A 131 36.96 -38.52 -15.38
C PRO A 131 36.30 -37.49 -14.46
N PRO A 132 35.06 -37.74 -14.00
CA PRO A 132 34.39 -36.87 -13.05
C PRO A 132 35.22 -36.78 -11.77
N LYS A 133 35.55 -35.57 -11.35
CA LYS A 133 36.27 -35.32 -10.10
C LYS A 133 35.26 -35.35 -8.95
N GLU A 134 35.56 -36.08 -7.88
CA GLU A 134 34.75 -36.05 -6.65
C GLU A 134 34.58 -34.59 -6.20
N VAL A 135 33.33 -34.16 -6.13
CA VAL A 135 32.97 -32.79 -5.74
C VAL A 135 33.16 -32.69 -4.23
N GLU A 136 34.26 -32.11 -3.78
CA GLU A 136 34.35 -31.56 -2.42
C GLU A 136 33.28 -30.49 -2.31
N GLN A 137 32.24 -30.78 -1.52
CA GLN A 137 31.20 -29.83 -1.17
C GLN A 137 31.85 -28.67 -0.40
N ALA A 138 32.20 -27.60 -1.10
CA ALA A 138 32.57 -26.35 -0.48
C ALA A 138 31.30 -25.76 0.16
N ALA A 139 31.09 -26.09 1.44
CA ALA A 139 30.05 -25.50 2.26
C ALA A 139 30.26 -23.98 2.33
N SER A 140 29.47 -23.23 1.56
CA SER A 140 29.35 -21.79 1.71
C SER A 140 28.70 -21.50 3.06
N LYS A 141 29.51 -21.05 4.02
CA LYS A 141 29.05 -20.54 5.31
C LYS A 141 28.17 -19.32 5.06
N THR A 142 26.87 -19.45 5.27
CA THR A 142 25.95 -18.32 5.35
C THR A 142 26.32 -17.52 6.60
N SER A 143 26.73 -16.28 6.41
CA SER A 143 26.89 -15.33 7.50
C SER A 143 25.51 -14.94 8.02
N ASP A 144 25.35 -14.97 9.33
CA ASP A 144 24.20 -14.49 10.09
C ASP A 144 24.00 -12.97 9.87
N ARG A 145 23.38 -12.62 8.73
CA ARG A 145 22.94 -11.26 8.32
C ARG A 145 21.46 -11.22 7.95
N GLY A 146 20.70 -12.26 8.32
CA GLY A 146 19.33 -12.47 7.82
C GLY A 146 18.40 -11.28 8.04
N ALA A 147 18.42 -10.64 9.21
CA ALA A 147 17.45 -9.58 9.52
C ALA A 147 17.62 -8.29 8.69
N ASP A 148 18.85 -7.80 8.49
CA ASP A 148 19.08 -6.52 7.80
C ASP A 148 18.97 -6.67 6.27
N ASP A 149 19.35 -7.85 5.76
CA ASP A 149 19.20 -8.18 4.34
C ASP A 149 17.71 -8.42 4.00
N GLU A 150 16.95 -9.15 4.85
CA GLU A 150 15.51 -9.34 4.69
C GLU A 150 14.72 -8.02 4.76
N ASP A 151 15.04 -7.16 5.74
CA ASP A 151 14.44 -5.82 5.84
C ASP A 151 14.74 -4.97 4.58
N ALA A 152 15.93 -5.12 4.01
CA ALA A 152 16.31 -4.44 2.76
C ALA A 152 15.55 -5.00 1.55
N PHE A 153 15.36 -6.31 1.45
CA PHE A 153 14.55 -6.94 0.40
C PHE A 153 13.07 -6.59 0.56
N GLU A 154 12.53 -6.57 1.78
CA GLU A 154 11.16 -6.15 2.06
C GLU A 154 10.97 -4.67 1.67
N ALA A 155 11.91 -3.79 2.02
CA ALA A 155 11.87 -2.39 1.61
C ALA A 155 11.96 -2.21 0.08
N GLN A 156 12.66 -3.09 -0.64
CA GLN A 156 12.67 -3.10 -2.11
C GLN A 156 11.33 -3.59 -2.66
N ASN A 157 10.79 -4.69 -2.15
CA ASN A 157 9.50 -5.23 -2.55
C ASN A 157 8.36 -4.23 -2.30
N LEU A 158 8.39 -3.55 -1.15
CA LEU A 158 7.45 -2.48 -0.84
C LEU A 158 7.54 -1.34 -1.83
N LYS A 159 8.72 -0.97 -2.34
CA LYS A 159 8.84 0.06 -3.39
C LYS A 159 8.19 -0.37 -4.71
N HIS A 160 8.20 -1.67 -5.01
CA HIS A 160 7.63 -2.23 -6.23
C HIS A 160 6.11 -2.44 -6.15
N ASP A 161 5.57 -2.70 -4.96
CA ASP A 161 4.13 -2.91 -4.76
C ASP A 161 3.42 -1.66 -4.23
N LEU A 162 2.77 -0.92 -5.13
CA LEU A 162 2.01 0.28 -4.80
C LEU A 162 0.72 0.00 -4.02
N ASP A 163 0.08 -1.14 -4.27
CA ASP A 163 -1.19 -1.46 -3.65
C ASP A 163 -0.98 -1.92 -2.21
N LEU A 164 0.08 -2.68 -1.93
CA LEU A 164 0.51 -2.97 -0.56
C LEU A 164 0.89 -1.70 0.20
N GLN A 165 1.63 -0.76 -0.41
CA GLN A 165 1.92 0.53 0.22
C GLN A 165 0.65 1.30 0.59
N ARG A 166 -0.34 1.35 -0.31
CA ARG A 166 -1.63 2.01 -0.05
C ARG A 166 -2.37 1.31 1.06
N LEU A 167 -2.45 -0.01 1.04
CA LEU A 167 -3.13 -0.81 2.06
C LEU A 167 -2.53 -0.59 3.45
N LEU A 168 -1.20 -0.64 3.57
CA LEU A 168 -0.52 -0.43 4.85
C LEU A 168 -0.75 0.99 5.39
N LYS A 169 -0.60 2.02 4.55
CA LYS A 169 -0.81 3.43 4.93
C LYS A 169 -2.27 3.74 5.26
N GLU A 170 -3.22 3.15 4.55
CA GLU A 170 -4.66 3.43 4.67
C GLU A 170 -5.39 2.48 5.63
N SER A 171 -4.72 1.44 6.15
CA SER A 171 -5.28 0.40 7.04
C SER A 171 -6.15 0.94 8.18
N HIS A 172 -5.65 1.93 8.93
CA HIS A 172 -6.38 2.57 10.03
C HIS A 172 -7.66 3.27 9.58
N LEU A 173 -7.63 3.88 8.39
CA LEU A 173 -8.79 4.53 7.80
C LEU A 173 -9.81 3.50 7.30
N LEU A 174 -9.34 2.37 6.75
CA LEU A 174 -10.20 1.26 6.33
C LEU A 174 -10.86 0.56 7.53
N GLU A 175 -10.15 0.41 8.65
CA GLU A 175 -10.71 -0.12 9.89
C GLU A 175 -11.82 0.79 10.44
N GLN A 176 -11.60 2.11 10.41
CA GLN A 176 -12.64 3.09 10.72
C GLN A 176 -13.80 3.05 9.71
N ALA A 177 -13.52 2.76 8.43
CA ALA A 177 -14.56 2.62 7.42
C ALA A 177 -15.45 1.39 7.66
N LYS A 178 -14.88 0.25 8.10
CA LYS A 178 -15.62 -0.97 8.41
C LYS A 178 -16.71 -0.75 9.48
N SER A 179 -16.43 0.10 10.46
CA SER A 179 -17.37 0.46 11.52
C SER A 179 -18.28 1.64 11.16
N SER A 180 -18.03 2.32 10.03
CA SER A 180 -18.75 3.53 9.63
C SER A 180 -19.85 3.21 8.62
N PRO A 181 -21.06 3.77 8.77
CA PRO A 181 -22.16 3.53 7.84
C PRO A 181 -22.01 4.26 6.49
N ALA A 182 -21.02 5.14 6.32
CA ALA A 182 -20.89 6.04 5.18
C ALA A 182 -19.49 5.96 4.51
N PRO A 183 -19.23 4.91 3.70
CA PRO A 183 -17.88 4.61 3.18
C PRO A 183 -17.32 5.70 2.24
N GLY A 184 -18.18 6.54 1.66
CA GLY A 184 -17.76 7.62 0.77
C GLY A 184 -16.82 8.63 1.44
N THR A 185 -17.01 8.91 2.74
CA THR A 185 -16.17 9.89 3.43
C THR A 185 -14.73 9.38 3.63
N GLN A 186 -14.56 8.10 3.94
CA GLN A 186 -13.26 7.45 4.05
C GLN A 186 -12.60 7.31 2.68
N ARG A 187 -13.38 7.07 1.61
CA ARG A 187 -12.83 7.11 0.24
C ARG A 187 -12.16 8.45 -0.07
N HIS A 188 -12.79 9.57 0.25
CA HIS A 188 -12.17 10.88 -0.01
C HIS A 188 -10.91 11.12 0.83
N LYS A 189 -10.90 10.71 2.10
CA LYS A 189 -9.70 10.76 2.95
C LYS A 189 -8.57 9.89 2.42
N ALA A 190 -8.87 8.70 1.90
CA ALA A 190 -7.88 7.82 1.29
C ALA A 190 -7.28 8.48 0.04
N VAL A 191 -8.10 9.11 -0.81
CA VAL A 191 -7.61 9.87 -1.97
C VAL A 191 -6.70 11.03 -1.54
N ASP A 192 -7.06 11.78 -0.50
CA ASP A 192 -6.21 12.86 0.03
C ASP A 192 -4.86 12.34 0.57
N MET A 193 -4.86 11.22 1.29
CA MET A 193 -3.63 10.56 1.74
C MET A 193 -2.75 10.10 0.57
N ARG A 194 -3.35 9.59 -0.51
CA ARG A 194 -2.62 9.23 -1.74
C ARG A 194 -1.97 10.46 -2.37
N MET A 195 -2.68 11.58 -2.44
CA MET A 195 -2.12 12.84 -2.96
C MET A 195 -0.95 13.36 -2.10
N GLN A 196 -1.03 13.24 -0.77
CA GLN A 196 0.10 13.55 0.12
C GLN A 196 1.31 12.63 -0.13
N SER A 197 1.06 11.33 -0.33
CA SER A 197 2.14 10.37 -0.62
C SER A 197 2.85 10.64 -1.95
N LEU A 198 2.15 11.24 -2.92
CA LEU A 198 2.71 11.68 -4.19
C LEU A 198 3.51 12.99 -4.07
N GLY A 199 3.39 13.71 -2.95
CA GLY A 199 4.16 14.93 -2.67
C GLY A 199 3.35 16.19 -2.37
N SER A 200 2.02 16.10 -2.21
CA SER A 200 1.25 17.24 -1.69
C SER A 200 1.70 17.57 -0.27
N LYS A 201 1.99 18.85 -0.01
CA LYS A 201 2.45 19.32 1.30
C LYS A 201 1.30 19.46 2.30
N ASP A 202 0.11 19.78 1.79
CA ASP A 202 -1.07 20.06 2.60
C ASP A 202 -2.18 19.03 2.31
N SER A 203 -3.01 18.79 3.33
CA SER A 203 -4.21 17.96 3.27
C SER A 203 -5.43 18.81 2.94
N LEU A 204 -6.27 18.35 2.01
CA LEU A 204 -7.54 19.01 1.68
C LEU A 204 -8.53 19.00 2.86
N PHE A 205 -8.37 18.07 3.80
CA PHE A 205 -9.22 17.95 4.98
C PHE A 205 -8.71 18.75 6.18
N HIS A 206 -7.53 19.38 6.08
CA HIS A 206 -7.01 20.21 7.16
C HIS A 206 -7.77 21.54 7.23
N GLN A 207 -8.41 21.81 8.37
CA GLN A 207 -9.06 23.09 8.61
C GLN A 207 -8.02 24.19 8.90
N GLU A 208 -7.72 25.01 7.90
CA GLU A 208 -6.73 26.09 8.02
C GLU A 208 -7.19 27.17 9.01
N LYS A 209 -8.41 27.70 8.84
CA LYS A 209 -8.94 28.80 9.66
C LYS A 209 -9.62 28.27 10.93
N MET A 210 -8.91 28.36 12.06
CA MET A 210 -9.42 28.10 13.40
C MET A 210 -8.95 29.18 14.39
N PRO A 211 -9.79 29.60 15.36
CA PRO A 211 -9.33 30.42 16.47
C PRO A 211 -8.17 29.75 17.22
N LEU A 212 -7.18 30.55 17.60
CA LEU A 212 -5.93 30.06 18.18
C LEU A 212 -6.14 29.30 19.50
N SER A 213 -7.12 29.70 20.31
CA SER A 213 -7.52 29.00 21.55
C SER A 213 -8.01 27.58 21.27
N HIS A 214 -8.89 27.41 20.29
CA HIS A 214 -9.44 26.11 19.90
C HIS A 214 -8.36 25.21 19.31
N ARG A 215 -7.52 25.76 18.42
CA ARG A 215 -6.41 25.01 17.83
C ARG A 215 -5.46 24.49 18.90
N LYS A 216 -5.05 25.36 19.85
CA LYS A 216 -4.21 24.96 20.99
C LYS A 216 -4.90 23.91 21.87
N GLY A 217 -6.18 24.06 22.16
CA GLY A 217 -6.95 23.12 22.97
C GLY A 217 -7.06 21.73 22.34
N ILE A 218 -7.34 21.65 21.03
CA ILE A 218 -7.41 20.38 20.29
C ILE A 218 -6.06 19.68 20.28
N LEU A 219 -4.97 20.41 19.98
CA LEU A 219 -3.62 19.85 20.00
C LEU A 219 -3.23 19.37 21.41
N ALA A 220 -3.48 20.17 22.43
CA ALA A 220 -3.22 19.78 23.82
C ALA A 220 -3.99 18.52 24.22
N LYS A 221 -5.29 18.45 23.89
CA LYS A 221 -6.12 17.28 24.18
C LYS A 221 -5.70 16.03 23.41
N ALA A 222 -5.29 16.18 22.14
CA ALA A 222 -4.74 15.08 21.36
C ALA A 222 -3.44 14.56 22.00
N THR A 223 -2.53 15.46 22.40
CA THR A 223 -1.29 15.07 23.07
C THR A 223 -1.51 14.44 24.44
N SER A 224 -2.48 14.92 25.23
CA SER A 224 -2.76 14.35 26.54
C SER A 224 -3.40 12.97 26.45
N ARG A 225 -4.35 12.77 25.53
CA ARG A 225 -4.93 11.44 25.25
C ARG A 225 -3.87 10.44 24.85
N GLU A 226 -2.96 10.85 23.96
CA GLU A 226 -1.90 9.98 23.49
C GLU A 226 -0.83 9.71 24.56
N ALA A 227 -0.54 10.69 25.43
CA ALA A 227 0.34 10.48 26.59
C ALA A 227 -0.26 9.50 27.60
N VAL A 228 -1.57 9.58 27.86
CA VAL A 228 -2.29 8.64 28.72
C VAL A 228 -2.26 7.23 28.11
N ARG A 229 -2.59 7.08 26.81
CA ARG A 229 -2.50 5.78 26.11
C ARG A 229 -1.11 5.15 26.21
N ARG A 230 -0.04 5.94 26.03
CA ARG A 230 1.34 5.44 26.16
C ARG A 230 1.72 5.10 27.58
N LYS A 231 1.26 5.88 28.57
CA LYS A 231 1.50 5.60 29.99
C LYS A 231 0.82 4.30 30.39
N GLU A 232 -0.46 4.14 30.07
CA GLU A 232 -1.24 2.93 30.33
C GLU A 232 -0.64 1.71 29.62
N ALA A 233 -0.25 1.84 28.35
CA ALA A 233 0.42 0.76 27.63
C ALA A 233 1.75 0.36 28.27
N LYS A 234 2.55 1.34 28.72
CA LYS A 234 3.82 1.07 29.43
C LYS A 234 3.58 0.37 30.77
N GLU A 235 2.56 0.80 31.51
CA GLU A 235 2.16 0.18 32.79
C GLU A 235 1.64 -1.24 32.60
N ASN A 236 0.92 -1.50 31.50
CA ASN A 236 0.37 -2.81 31.16
C ASN A 236 1.33 -3.71 30.35
N GLY A 237 2.54 -3.23 30.02
CA GLY A 237 3.51 -3.98 29.22
C GLY A 237 3.16 -4.14 27.73
N ILE A 238 2.23 -3.33 27.19
CA ILE A 238 1.85 -3.34 25.78
C ILE A 238 2.83 -2.46 24.97
N ILE A 239 3.42 -3.03 23.92
CA ILE A 239 4.33 -2.31 23.02
C ILE A 239 3.51 -1.52 21.99
N LEU A 240 3.73 -0.21 21.93
CA LEU A 240 3.14 0.67 20.93
C LEU A 240 4.17 1.10 19.88
N GLU A 241 3.67 1.60 18.75
CA GLU A 241 4.50 2.20 17.71
C GLU A 241 5.38 3.34 18.25
N LYS A 242 6.61 3.39 17.71
CA LYS A 242 7.57 4.45 18.03
C LYS A 242 7.04 5.77 17.47
N PRO A 243 6.95 6.85 18.28
CA PRO A 243 6.48 8.12 17.77
C PRO A 243 7.43 8.63 16.70
N SER A 244 6.89 9.12 15.59
CA SER A 244 7.69 9.84 14.60
C SER A 244 8.29 11.08 15.27
N GLY A 245 9.62 11.23 15.15
CA GLY A 245 10.32 12.33 15.79
C GLY A 245 9.79 13.66 15.28
N LYS A 246 9.55 14.63 16.17
CA LYS A 246 9.25 16.01 15.75
C LYS A 246 10.40 16.49 14.86
N ALA A 247 10.06 16.92 13.65
CA ALA A 247 11.01 17.47 12.71
C ALA A 247 11.84 18.55 13.42
N ARG A 248 13.16 18.36 13.46
CA ARG A 248 14.06 19.32 14.12
C ARG A 248 13.92 20.65 13.40
N SER A 249 13.85 21.74 14.15
CA SER A 249 13.82 23.08 13.57
C SER A 249 15.03 23.24 12.64
N THR A 250 14.77 23.56 11.38
CA THR A 250 15.81 23.82 10.38
C THR A 250 16.63 25.08 10.67
N VAL A 251 16.15 25.91 11.60
CA VAL A 251 16.85 27.09 12.11
C VAL A 251 18.11 26.65 12.84
N ARG A 252 19.26 26.96 12.24
CA ARG A 252 20.57 26.79 12.86
C ARG A 252 20.63 27.69 14.09
N ARG A 253 21.05 27.15 15.24
CA ARG A 253 21.26 27.96 16.44
C ARG A 253 22.28 29.04 16.12
N GLU A 254 21.92 30.28 16.43
CA GLU A 254 22.85 31.41 16.32
C GLU A 254 24.08 31.14 17.18
N ARG A 255 25.26 31.24 16.57
CA ARG A 255 26.52 31.21 17.32
C ARG A 255 26.68 32.61 17.92
N GLY A 256 26.75 32.68 19.26
CA GLY A 256 26.92 33.95 19.97
C GLY A 256 28.12 34.74 19.41
N VAL A 257 27.96 36.06 19.32
CA VAL A 257 28.95 36.99 18.74
C VAL A 257 30.20 37.14 19.62
N ASP A 258 30.15 36.64 20.85
CA ASP A 258 31.18 36.80 21.89
C ASP A 258 32.25 35.69 21.89
N VAL A 259 32.42 34.98 20.78
CA VAL A 259 33.48 33.96 20.67
C VAL A 259 34.77 34.66 20.24
N PRO A 260 35.88 34.53 20.99
CA PRO A 260 37.16 35.14 20.61
C PRO A 260 37.61 34.63 19.24
N ALA A 261 38.12 35.54 18.42
CA ALA A 261 38.59 35.24 17.06
C ALA A 261 39.86 34.36 17.03
N VAL A 262 40.63 34.34 18.13
CA VAL A 262 41.87 33.58 18.26
C VAL A 262 41.63 32.28 19.04
N GLY A 263 42.21 31.19 18.56
CA GLY A 263 42.14 29.89 19.25
C GLY A 263 40.74 29.28 19.37
N ARG A 264 40.61 28.27 20.24
CA ARG A 264 39.35 27.57 20.50
C ARG A 264 38.95 27.74 21.96
N PHE A 265 37.84 28.43 22.19
CA PHE A 265 37.25 28.56 23.53
C PHE A 265 36.39 27.34 23.85
N ARG A 266 36.76 26.57 24.88
CA ARG A 266 36.02 25.40 25.35
C ARG A 266 35.98 25.41 26.88
N GLY A 267 34.78 25.43 27.45
CA GLY A 267 34.58 25.26 28.89
C GLY A 267 35.27 26.32 29.76
N GLY A 268 35.33 27.58 29.31
CA GLY A 268 36.01 28.66 30.06
C GLY A 268 37.51 28.79 29.80
N THR A 269 38.13 27.82 29.13
CA THR A 269 39.55 27.87 28.75
C THR A 269 39.71 28.26 27.29
N LEU A 270 40.55 29.26 27.03
CA LEU A 270 41.02 29.60 25.69
C LEU A 270 42.24 28.75 25.34
N LYS A 271 42.13 27.91 24.32
CA LYS A 271 43.26 27.15 23.77
C LYS A 271 43.83 27.87 22.55
N LEU A 272 45.03 28.43 22.70
CA LEU A 272 45.79 29.07 21.63
C LEU A 272 46.77 28.07 21.01
N SER A 273 46.90 28.10 19.69
CA SER A 273 47.94 27.34 18.97
C SER A 273 49.28 28.09 19.02
N ARG A 274 50.40 27.38 18.80
CA ARG A 274 51.73 28.03 18.72
C ARG A 274 51.77 29.08 17.59
N THR A 275 51.06 28.84 16.49
CA THR A 275 50.90 29.79 15.38
C THR A 275 50.15 31.04 15.82
N ASP A 276 49.04 30.91 16.56
CA ASP A 276 48.30 32.09 17.08
C ASP A 276 49.20 32.95 17.98
N ILE A 277 50.05 32.32 18.80
CA ILE A 277 50.98 33.03 19.68
C ILE A 277 52.03 33.78 18.85
N LEU A 278 52.61 33.14 17.83
CA LEU A 278 53.63 33.75 16.97
C LEU A 278 53.06 34.91 16.13
N ASP A 279 51.85 34.75 15.59
CA ASP A 279 51.17 35.79 14.81
C ASP A 279 50.85 37.02 15.67
N ILE A 280 50.44 36.83 16.93
CA ILE A 280 50.18 37.93 17.87
C ILE A 280 51.49 38.58 18.33
N GLN A 281 52.54 37.80 18.56
CA GLN A 281 53.82 38.30 19.07
C GLN A 281 54.64 39.03 17.99
N GLY A 282 54.41 38.71 16.72
CA GLY A 282 55.14 39.25 15.57
C GLY A 282 56.62 38.80 15.54
N PRO A 283 57.35 39.07 14.44
CA PRO A 283 58.78 38.78 14.37
C PRO A 283 59.48 39.60 15.47
N GLY A 284 60.04 38.88 16.45
CA GLY A 284 60.56 39.47 17.68
C GLY A 284 61.43 40.70 17.43
N ARG A 285 61.04 41.83 18.03
CA ARG A 285 61.81 43.07 18.06
C ARG A 285 63.08 42.85 18.88
N GLY A 286 64.06 42.17 18.28
CA GLY A 286 65.39 41.96 18.82
C GLY A 286 66.06 43.30 19.05
N GLY A 287 66.51 43.54 20.29
CA GLY A 287 67.11 44.79 20.73
C GLY A 287 68.24 45.28 19.82
N GLY A 288 68.00 46.42 19.17
CA GLY A 288 69.00 47.15 18.40
C GLY A 288 69.94 47.92 19.33
N LYS A 289 71.12 47.34 19.54
CA LYS A 289 72.43 47.97 19.83
C LYS A 289 72.44 49.47 20.18
N LYS A 290 72.66 49.71 21.48
CA LYS A 290 73.57 50.69 22.10
C LYS A 290 74.44 51.48 21.09
N GLY A 291 74.02 52.70 20.75
CA GLY A 291 74.87 53.71 20.13
C GLY A 291 75.96 54.14 21.11
N ARG A 292 77.22 54.03 20.68
CA ARG A 292 78.42 54.28 21.48
C ARG A 292 79.29 55.24 20.67
N ARG A 293 79.61 56.38 21.30
CA ARG A 293 80.51 57.47 20.87
C ARG A 293 79.97 58.43 19.81
#